data_AF-A0A925MQM8-F1
#
_entry.id   AF-A0A925MQM8-F1
#
_cell.length_a   1.000
_cell.length_b   1.000
_cell.length_c   1.000
_cell.angle_alpha   90.00
_cell.angle_beta   90.00
_cell.angle_gamma   90.00
#
_symmetry.space_group_name_H-M   'P 1'
#
loop_
_entity.id
_entity.type
_entity.pdbx_description
1 polymer ?
#
loop_
_entity_poly.entity_id
_entity_poly.type
_entity_poly.pdbx_seq_one_letter_code
_entity_poly.pdbx_strand_id
1 'polypeptide(L)'
;MLNSAAELEAKKQELAQHLPPVAAAEIMQLFDRFQNYSIAARQTYPPGIAPASEEDAIVELEGMHALRVAHFGPEVAQAFYGDEEAINRQMIELLRLENDQSLTPEEKAVKAQKLRESLPGIAAIERKNREDDSAPR
;
A
#
# COMPACT_ATOMS: atom_id res chain seq x y z
N MET A 1 -11.25 2.11 15.80
CA MET A 1 -11.00 2.93 17.01
C MET A 1 -9.55 3.38 16.97
N LEU A 2 -9.29 4.68 16.93
CA LEU A 2 -7.95 5.22 17.15
C LEU A 2 -7.73 5.24 18.67
N ASN A 3 -6.68 4.56 19.14
CA ASN A 3 -6.25 4.69 20.54
C ASN A 3 -5.99 6.18 20.84
N SER A 4 -6.40 6.67 22.01
CA SER A 4 -6.00 7.99 22.47
C SER A 4 -4.48 8.10 22.54
N ALA A 5 -3.93 9.32 22.49
CA ALA A 5 -2.48 9.52 22.56
C ALA A 5 -1.86 8.85 23.81
N ALA A 6 -2.58 8.86 24.94
CA ALA A 6 -2.17 8.20 26.17
C ALA A 6 -2.19 6.66 26.07
N GLU A 7 -3.21 6.09 25.42
CA GLU A 7 -3.30 4.63 25.20
C GLU A 7 -2.22 4.13 24.24
N LEU A 8 -1.88 4.92 23.21
CA LEU A 8 -0.79 4.59 22.29
C LEU A 8 0.56 4.62 23.01
N GLU A 9 0.81 5.64 23.84
CA GLU A 9 2.05 5.76 24.59
C GLU A 9 2.20 4.64 25.65
N ALA A 10 1.11 4.29 26.34
CA ALA A 10 1.11 3.15 27.26
C ALA A 10 1.43 1.83 26.55
N LYS A 11 0.84 1.58 25.37
CA LYS A 11 1.13 0.40 24.55
C LYS A 11 2.58 0.37 24.05
N LYS A 12 3.13 1.53 23.65
CA LYS A 12 4.55 1.65 23.26
C LYS A 12 5.47 1.24 24.41
N GLN A 13 5.20 1.74 25.62
CA GLN A 13 5.99 1.42 26.81
C GLN A 13 5.86 -0.04 27.23
N GLU A 14 4.64 -0.60 27.18
CA GLU A 14 4.40 -2.03 27.44
C GLU A 14 5.21 -2.92 26.50
N LEU A 15 5.16 -2.66 25.19
CA LEU A 15 5.92 -3.43 24.20
C LEU A 15 7.44 -3.32 24.41
N ALA A 16 7.94 -2.13 24.76
CA ALA A 16 9.35 -1.89 25.01
C ALA A 16 9.89 -2.67 26.22
N GLN A 17 9.06 -2.93 27.24
CA GLN A 17 9.46 -3.69 28.45
C GLN A 17 9.79 -5.16 28.15
N HIS A 18 9.28 -5.71 27.05
CA HIS A 18 9.49 -7.10 26.66
C HIS A 18 10.63 -7.29 25.67
N LEU A 19 11.37 -6.24 25.35
CA LEU A 19 12.39 -6.24 24.30
C LEU A 19 13.79 -5.97 24.88
N PRO A 20 14.85 -6.51 24.25
CA PRO A 20 16.21 -6.07 24.53
C PRO A 20 16.34 -4.55 24.36
N PRO A 21 17.20 -3.86 25.13
CA PRO A 21 17.28 -2.39 25.12
C PRO A 21 17.45 -1.76 23.74
N VAL A 22 18.23 -2.42 22.86
CA VAL A 22 18.45 -1.97 21.48
C VAL A 22 17.15 -2.05 20.66
N ALA A 23 16.46 -3.20 20.69
CA ALA A 23 15.19 -3.39 19.97
C ALA A 23 14.07 -2.49 20.52
N ALA A 24 14.05 -2.23 21.83
CA ALA A 24 13.13 -1.28 22.44
C ALA A 24 13.36 0.14 21.89
N ALA A 25 14.61 0.59 21.80
CA ALA A 25 14.93 1.91 21.24
C ALA A 25 14.57 2.01 19.75
N GLU A 26 14.82 0.96 18.97
CA GLU A 26 14.46 0.90 17.55
C GLU A 26 12.96 0.99 17.32
N ILE A 27 12.16 0.25 18.10
CA ILE A 27 10.69 0.30 18.00
C ILE A 27 10.16 1.68 18.37
N MET A 28 10.69 2.31 19.42
CA MET A 28 10.27 3.66 19.80
C MET A 28 10.53 4.66 18.67
N GLN A 29 11.70 4.60 18.04
CA GLN A 29 12.01 5.44 16.87
C GLN A 29 11.10 5.15 15.68
N LEU A 30 10.78 3.87 15.42
CA LEU A 30 9.91 3.48 14.33
C LEU A 30 8.49 4.03 14.51
N PHE A 31 7.95 4.01 15.73
CA PHE A 31 6.65 4.61 16.04
C PHE A 31 6.66 6.12 15.82
N ASP A 32 7.71 6.82 16.22
CA ASP A 32 7.80 8.28 16.03
C ASP A 32 7.85 8.62 14.53
N ARG A 33 8.63 7.86 13.75
CA ARG A 33 8.65 7.98 12.28
C ARG A 33 7.28 7.71 11.68
N PHE A 34 6.55 6.70 12.18
CA PHE A 34 5.22 6.36 11.70
C PHE A 34 4.18 7.45 11.98
N GLN A 35 4.22 8.08 13.16
CA GLN A 35 3.35 9.21 13.48
C GLN A 35 3.63 10.41 12.55
N ASN A 36 4.90 10.76 12.37
CA ASN A 36 5.31 11.85 11.48
C ASN A 36 4.90 11.57 10.03
N TYR A 37 5.12 10.35 9.55
CA TYR A 37 4.66 9.89 8.24
C TYR A 37 3.14 10.01 8.11
N SER A 38 2.37 9.55 9.10
CA SER A 38 0.90 9.57 9.05
C SER A 38 0.33 10.98 8.96
N ILE A 39 0.98 11.94 9.64
CA ILE A 39 0.63 13.36 9.56
C ILE A 39 0.97 13.91 8.18
N ALA A 40 2.21 13.70 7.71
CA ALA A 40 2.66 14.16 6.40
C ALA A 40 1.79 13.59 5.28
N ALA A 41 1.51 12.29 5.31
CA ALA A 41 0.70 11.61 4.31
C ALA A 41 -0.72 12.20 4.23
N ARG A 42 -1.38 12.44 5.36
CA ARG A 42 -2.73 13.06 5.40
C ARG A 42 -2.73 14.52 4.95
N GLN A 43 -1.62 15.23 5.13
CA GLN A 43 -1.48 16.62 4.67
C GLN A 43 -1.23 16.68 3.16
N THR A 44 -0.39 15.80 2.64
CA THR A 44 -0.07 15.76 1.20
C THR A 44 -1.20 15.13 0.39
N TYR A 45 -1.84 14.08 0.91
CA TYR A 45 -2.92 13.33 0.26
C TYR A 45 -4.11 13.19 1.22
N PRO A 46 -4.98 14.22 1.28
CA PRO A 46 -6.10 14.23 2.20
C PRO A 46 -7.10 13.09 1.92
N PRO A 47 -7.58 12.40 2.97
CA PRO A 47 -8.53 11.31 2.79
C PRO A 47 -9.85 11.83 2.18
N GLY A 48 -10.44 11.03 1.29
CA GLY A 48 -11.72 11.35 0.64
C GLY A 48 -11.60 12.21 -0.62
N ILE A 49 -10.38 12.59 -1.01
CA ILE A 49 -10.11 13.18 -2.31
C ILE A 49 -9.54 12.07 -3.19
N ALA A 50 -10.31 11.64 -4.19
CA ALA A 50 -9.84 10.66 -5.16
C ALA A 50 -9.06 11.35 -6.30
N PRO A 51 -8.05 10.70 -6.88
CA PRO A 51 -7.41 11.17 -8.10
C PRO A 51 -8.43 11.37 -9.23
N ALA A 52 -8.25 12.42 -10.06
CA ALA A 52 -9.19 12.74 -11.14
C ALA A 52 -8.98 11.89 -12.40
N SER A 53 -7.81 11.25 -12.52
CA SER A 53 -7.42 10.41 -13.65
C SER A 53 -6.45 9.30 -13.22
N GLU A 54 -6.19 8.35 -14.11
CA GLU A 54 -5.19 7.29 -13.89
C GLU A 54 -3.76 7.84 -13.85
N GLU A 55 -3.52 8.99 -14.47
CA GLU A 55 -2.24 9.70 -14.38
C GLU A 55 -2.09 10.36 -13.01
N ASP A 56 -3.13 11.03 -12.52
CA ASP A 56 -3.11 11.59 -11.16
C ASP A 56 -2.95 10.46 -10.12
N ALA A 57 -3.59 9.31 -10.33
CA ALA A 57 -3.47 8.16 -9.45
C ALA A 57 -2.05 7.60 -9.41
N ILE A 58 -1.32 7.57 -10.55
CA ILE A 58 0.07 7.10 -10.54
C ILE A 58 0.99 8.11 -9.88
N VAL A 59 0.79 9.41 -10.12
CA VAL A 59 1.57 10.49 -9.50
C VAL A 59 1.39 10.48 -7.99
N GLU A 60 0.16 10.27 -7.52
CA GLU A 60 -0.14 10.11 -6.10
C GLU A 60 0.55 8.87 -5.50
N LEU A 61 0.48 7.72 -6.17
CA LEU A 61 1.14 6.50 -5.71
C LEU A 61 2.67 6.65 -5.61
N GLU A 62 3.30 7.26 -6.62
CA GLU A 62 4.73 7.55 -6.65
C GLU A 62 5.14 8.52 -5.53
N GLY A 63 4.36 9.57 -5.30
CA GLY A 63 4.63 10.52 -4.23
C GLY A 63 4.40 9.93 -2.84
N MET A 64 3.43 9.02 -2.68
CA MET A 64 3.26 8.25 -1.45
C MET A 64 4.45 7.32 -1.18
N HIS A 65 4.93 6.62 -2.21
CA HIS A 65 6.14 5.80 -2.12
C HIS A 65 7.35 6.65 -1.69
N ALA A 66 7.57 7.80 -2.35
CA ALA A 66 8.66 8.70 -2.00
C ALA A 66 8.57 9.20 -0.55
N LEU A 67 7.38 9.52 -0.07
CA LEU A 67 7.16 9.92 1.32
C LEU A 67 7.49 8.77 2.29
N ARG A 68 7.07 7.54 1.98
CA ARG A 68 7.39 6.35 2.79
C ARG A 68 8.90 6.11 2.85
N VAL A 69 9.59 6.17 1.72
CA VAL A 69 11.06 6.03 1.66
C VAL A 69 11.76 7.13 2.46
N ALA A 70 11.28 8.37 2.39
CA ALA A 70 11.87 9.49 3.14
C ALA A 70 11.73 9.31 4.67
N HIS A 71 10.62 8.74 5.15
CA HIS A 71 10.37 8.56 6.58
C HIS A 71 10.97 7.26 7.14
N PHE A 72 10.97 6.18 6.36
CA PHE A 72 11.33 4.84 6.85
C PHE A 72 12.64 4.29 6.28
N GLY A 73 13.13 4.86 5.19
CA GLY A 73 14.16 4.25 4.35
C GLY A 73 13.57 3.20 3.40
N PRO A 74 14.33 2.80 2.37
CA PRO A 74 13.82 1.93 1.30
C PRO A 74 13.43 0.53 1.80
N GLU A 75 14.20 -0.04 2.72
CA GLU A 75 13.98 -1.42 3.21
C GLU A 75 12.69 -1.53 4.04
N VAL A 76 12.49 -0.62 4.99
CA VAL A 76 11.30 -0.62 5.85
C VAL A 76 10.07 -0.20 5.04
N ALA A 77 10.19 0.76 4.13
CA ALA A 77 9.10 1.14 3.23
C ALA A 77 8.65 -0.05 2.38
N GLN A 78 9.60 -0.80 1.79
CA GLN A 78 9.30 -2.01 1.03
C GLN A 78 8.63 -3.08 1.91
N ALA A 79 9.12 -3.31 3.13
CA ALA A 79 8.55 -4.31 4.03
C ALA A 79 7.13 -3.96 4.50
N PHE A 80 6.82 -2.66 4.66
CA PHE A 80 5.52 -2.22 5.16
C PHE A 80 4.46 -2.04 4.07
N TYR A 81 4.88 -1.55 2.89
CA TYR A 81 3.94 -1.06 1.88
C TYR A 81 4.17 -1.67 0.49
N GLY A 82 5.27 -2.39 0.26
CA GLY A 82 5.66 -2.83 -1.07
C GLY A 82 4.61 -3.71 -1.76
N ASP A 83 3.98 -4.62 -1.02
CA ASP A 83 2.92 -5.49 -1.56
C ASP A 83 1.66 -4.69 -1.92
N GLU A 84 1.24 -3.76 -1.06
CA GLU A 84 0.07 -2.90 -1.29
C GLU A 84 0.32 -1.96 -2.49
N GLU A 85 1.49 -1.32 -2.55
CA GLU A 85 1.87 -0.44 -3.65
C GLU A 85 1.96 -1.19 -4.96
N ALA A 86 2.49 -2.42 -4.95
CA ALA A 86 2.50 -3.27 -6.11
C ALA A 86 1.06 -3.52 -6.60
N ILE A 87 0.15 -3.91 -5.72
CA ILE A 87 -1.27 -4.13 -6.09
C ILE A 87 -1.91 -2.84 -6.63
N ASN A 88 -1.70 -1.69 -5.99
CA ASN A 88 -2.29 -0.41 -6.43
C ASN A 88 -1.78 -0.03 -7.83
N ARG A 89 -0.49 -0.19 -8.09
CA ARG A 89 0.11 0.04 -9.42
C ARG A 89 -0.51 -0.86 -10.47
N GLN A 90 -0.77 -2.12 -10.12
CA GLN A 90 -1.40 -3.10 -11.01
C GLN A 90 -2.83 -2.70 -11.37
N MET A 91 -3.60 -2.23 -10.39
CA MET A 91 -4.97 -1.76 -10.62
C MET A 91 -5.01 -0.53 -11.52
N ILE A 92 -4.09 0.42 -11.33
CA ILE A 92 -4.00 1.62 -12.18
C ILE A 92 -3.66 1.24 -13.63
N GLU A 93 -2.72 0.32 -13.85
CA GLU A 93 -2.37 -0.12 -15.21
C GLU A 93 -3.51 -0.87 -15.91
N LEU A 94 -4.30 -1.67 -15.17
CA LEU A 94 -5.50 -2.29 -15.72
C LEU A 94 -6.55 -1.25 -16.14
N LEU A 95 -6.76 -0.21 -15.33
CA LEU A 95 -7.66 0.90 -15.66
C LEU A 95 -7.19 1.66 -16.91
N ARG A 96 -5.88 1.89 -17.05
CA ARG A 96 -5.29 2.51 -18.25
C ARG A 96 -5.57 1.70 -19.51
N LEU A 97 -5.38 0.39 -19.46
CA LEU A 97 -5.69 -0.50 -20.59
C LEU A 97 -7.18 -0.47 -20.95
N GLU A 98 -8.05 -0.47 -19.94
CA GLU A 98 -9.50 -0.42 -20.14
C GLU A 98 -9.93 0.89 -20.81
N ASN A 99 -9.34 2.02 -20.41
CA ASN A 99 -9.70 3.35 -20.91
C ASN A 99 -8.95 3.77 -22.20
N ASP A 100 -7.97 2.98 -22.66
CA ASP A 100 -7.24 3.25 -23.90
C ASP A 100 -8.15 3.07 -25.13
N GLN A 101 -8.54 4.17 -25.76
CA GLN A 101 -9.40 4.16 -26.95
C GLN A 101 -8.67 3.77 -28.23
N SER A 102 -7.34 3.69 -28.21
CA SER A 102 -6.55 3.26 -29.37
C SER A 102 -6.55 1.74 -29.55
N LEU A 103 -7.02 0.99 -28.54
CA LEU A 103 -6.99 -0.48 -28.53
C LEU A 103 -8.35 -1.08 -28.85
N THR A 104 -8.35 -2.14 -29.65
CA THR A 104 -9.54 -2.99 -29.80
C THR A 104 -9.81 -3.78 -28.52
N PRO A 105 -11.04 -4.27 -28.30
CA PRO A 105 -11.35 -5.15 -27.18
C PRO A 105 -10.44 -6.38 -27.09
N GLU A 106 -10.05 -6.96 -28.23
CA GLU A 106 -9.13 -8.10 -28.30
C GLU A 106 -7.71 -7.72 -27.87
N GLU A 107 -7.23 -6.55 -28.29
CA GLU A 107 -5.92 -6.04 -27.88
C GLU A 107 -5.87 -5.74 -26.37
N LYS A 108 -6.96 -5.18 -25.82
CA LYS A 108 -7.11 -4.97 -24.37
C LYS A 108 -7.07 -6.30 -23.62
N ALA A 109 -7.82 -7.31 -24.08
CA ALA A 109 -7.83 -8.62 -23.45
C ALA A 109 -6.45 -9.28 -23.43
N VAL A 110 -5.71 -9.22 -24.54
CA VAL A 110 -4.35 -9.78 -24.63
C VAL A 110 -3.38 -9.04 -23.69
N LYS A 111 -3.44 -7.70 -23.66
CA LYS A 111 -2.57 -6.90 -22.78
C LYS A 111 -2.91 -7.11 -21.31
N ALA A 112 -4.20 -7.15 -20.95
CA ALA A 112 -4.64 -7.40 -19.59
C ALA A 112 -4.24 -8.80 -19.11
N GLN A 113 -4.33 -9.81 -19.97
CA GLN A 113 -3.88 -11.17 -19.66
C GLN A 113 -2.36 -11.23 -19.41
N LYS A 114 -1.55 -10.63 -20.29
CA LYS A 114 -0.10 -10.54 -20.11
C LYS A 114 0.27 -9.78 -18.83
N LEU A 115 -0.46 -8.72 -18.53
CA LEU A 115 -0.29 -7.94 -17.32
C LEU A 115 -0.60 -8.82 -16.09
N ARG A 116 -1.69 -9.56 -16.07
CA ARG A 116 -2.00 -10.51 -14.97
C ARG A 116 -0.92 -11.57 -14.77
N GLU A 117 -0.33 -12.08 -15.85
CA GLU A 117 0.74 -13.09 -15.80
C GLU A 117 2.06 -12.54 -15.25
N SER A 118 2.34 -11.25 -15.43
CA SER A 118 3.55 -10.61 -14.91
C SER A 118 3.39 -10.06 -13.48
N LEU A 119 2.20 -10.16 -12.87
CA LEU A 119 1.85 -9.47 -11.65
C LEU A 119 1.37 -10.42 -10.53
N PRO A 120 2.21 -10.72 -9.52
CA PRO A 120 1.88 -11.71 -8.49
C PRO A 120 0.75 -11.29 -7.53
N GLY A 121 0.49 -9.98 -7.37
CA GLY A 121 -0.48 -9.45 -6.39
C GLY A 121 -1.94 -9.74 -6.74
N ILE A 122 -2.38 -9.33 -7.94
CA ILE A 122 -3.73 -9.65 -8.44
C ILE A 122 -3.92 -11.16 -8.60
N ALA A 123 -2.92 -11.90 -9.08
CA ALA A 123 -3.00 -13.34 -9.21
C ALA A 123 -3.23 -14.05 -7.85
N ALA A 124 -2.66 -13.53 -6.77
CA ALA A 124 -2.89 -14.05 -5.42
C ALA A 124 -4.32 -13.76 -4.93
N ILE A 125 -4.85 -12.56 -5.20
CA ILE A 125 -6.24 -12.18 -4.86
C ILE A 125 -7.24 -13.03 -5.64
N GLU A 126 -7.03 -13.22 -6.95
CA GLU A 126 -7.92 -14.04 -7.79
C GLU A 126 -7.92 -15.52 -7.38
N ARG A 127 -6.76 -16.06 -6.99
CA ARG A 127 -6.66 -17.42 -6.46
C ARG A 127 -7.47 -17.56 -5.17
N LYS A 128 -7.30 -16.62 -4.24
CA LYS A 128 -8.06 -16.58 -2.99
C LYS A 128 -9.57 -16.49 -3.25
N ASN A 129 -10.02 -15.61 -4.14
CA ASN A 129 -11.44 -15.48 -4.48
C ASN A 129 -12.03 -16.78 -5.06
N ARG A 130 -11.24 -17.51 -5.87
CA ARG A 130 -11.65 -18.81 -6.42
C ARG A 130 -11.75 -19.89 -5.36
N GLU A 131 -10.85 -19.90 -4.38
CA GLU A 131 -10.88 -20.80 -3.22
C GLU A 131 -12.08 -20.51 -2.31
N ASP A 132 -12.40 -19.23 -2.08
CA ASP A 132 -13.55 -18.80 -1.29
C ASP A 132 -14.89 -19.15 -1.98
N ASP A 133 -14.98 -19.04 -3.31
CA ASP A 133 -16.17 -19.43 -4.10
C ASP A 133 -16.38 -20.95 -4.19
N SER A 134 -15.34 -21.75 -3.92
CA SER A 134 -15.39 -23.22 -3.97
C SER A 134 -15.52 -23.88 -2.59
N ALA A 135 -15.59 -23.10 -1.50
CA ALA A 135 -15.93 -23.59 -0.18
C ALA A 135 -17.43 -23.97 -0.09
N PRO A 136 -17.79 -25.17 0.41
CA PRO A 136 -19.20 -25.52 0.61
C PRO A 136 -19.81 -24.63 1.69
N ARG A 137 -21.00 -24.07 1.40
CA ARG A 137 -21.81 -23.27 2.33
C ARG A 137 -22.33 -24.07 3.51
#